data_AF-A0A2Y9GWQ5-F1
#
_entry.id   AF-A0A2Y9GWQ5-F1
#
_cell.length_a   1.000
_cell.length_b   1.000
_cell.length_c   1.000
_cell.angle_alpha   90.00
_cell.angle_beta   90.00
_cell.angle_gamma   90.00
#
_symmetry.space_group_name_H-M   'P 1'
#
loop_
_entity.id
_entity.type
_entity.pdbx_description
1 polymer ?
#
loop_
_entity_poly.entity_id
_entity_poly.type
_entity_poly.pdbx_seq_one_letter_code
_entity_poly.pdbx_strand_id
1 'polypeptide(L)'
;NFTGLGEPDSVRCDTRKQLLLKGCAADDIMDPRSLAETQEDKKDSQQQLSPQKVTLYLRPGQAAAFNVTFRRAKGYPIDLYYLMDLSYSMLDDLINVKKLGGDLLRALNEITESGRIGFGSFVDKTVLPFVNTHPEKLKNPCPNKEKECQPPFAFRHVLKLTNNSNQFQTEVGKQLISGNLDAPEGGLDAMMQVAACLEEIGWRNVTRLLVFATDDGFHFAGDGKLGAILTPNDGRCHLEGNLYKRSNEF
;
A
#
# COMPACT_ATOMS: atom_id res chain seq x y z
N ASN A 1 33.25 51.62 -11.84
CA ASN A 1 34.06 50.41 -12.06
C ASN A 1 35.00 50.26 -10.88
N PHE A 2 34.82 49.24 -10.04
CA PHE A 2 35.61 49.07 -8.80
C PHE A 2 36.92 48.28 -9.01
N THR A 3 37.07 47.64 -10.17
CA THR A 3 38.30 46.90 -10.53
C THR A 3 39.39 47.85 -11.00
N GLY A 4 40.64 47.59 -10.60
CA GLY A 4 41.82 48.34 -11.02
C GLY A 4 42.24 48.10 -12.48
N LEU A 5 43.13 48.94 -13.00
CA LEU A 5 43.73 48.77 -14.33
C LEU A 5 44.61 47.52 -14.36
N GLY A 6 44.31 46.58 -15.26
CA GLY A 6 45.07 45.33 -15.44
C GLY A 6 44.55 44.12 -14.65
N GLU A 7 43.48 44.27 -13.86
CA GLU A 7 42.87 43.15 -13.13
C GLU A 7 42.01 42.25 -14.04
N PRO A 8 42.03 40.91 -13.85
CA PRO A 8 41.19 40.00 -14.61
C PRO A 8 39.72 40.07 -14.16
N ASP A 9 38.76 39.86 -15.07
CA ASP A 9 37.32 39.91 -14.73
C ASP A 9 36.88 38.88 -13.67
N SER A 10 37.68 37.86 -13.39
CA SER A 10 37.42 36.91 -12.30
C SER A 10 37.34 37.58 -10.92
N VAL A 11 37.99 38.74 -10.71
CA VAL A 11 37.89 39.48 -9.43
C VAL A 11 36.49 40.02 -9.14
N ARG A 12 35.60 40.03 -10.13
CA ARG A 12 34.20 40.47 -9.99
C ARG A 12 33.34 39.47 -9.21
N CYS A 13 33.76 38.20 -9.12
CA CYS A 13 33.05 37.15 -8.38
C CYS A 13 33.78 36.83 -7.07
N ASP A 14 33.30 37.40 -5.96
CA ASP A 14 33.85 37.18 -4.63
C ASP A 14 32.69 37.25 -3.60
N THR A 15 32.98 36.99 -2.33
CA THR A 15 32.00 37.15 -1.25
C THR A 15 31.53 38.62 -1.16
N ARG A 16 30.26 38.83 -0.79
CA ARG A 16 29.69 40.18 -0.59
C ARG A 16 30.58 41.07 0.29
N LYS A 17 31.19 40.50 1.34
CA LYS A 17 32.10 41.22 2.24
C LYS A 17 33.35 41.74 1.51
N GLN A 18 33.97 40.93 0.65
CA GLN A 18 35.17 41.33 -0.08
C GLN A 18 34.88 42.35 -1.19
N LEU A 19 33.75 42.19 -1.91
CA LEU A 19 33.34 43.14 -2.95
C LEU A 19 33.10 44.55 -2.38
N LEU A 20 32.45 44.65 -1.21
CA LEU A 20 32.24 45.94 -0.54
C LEU A 20 33.56 46.59 -0.09
N LEU A 21 34.52 45.79 0.42
CA LEU A 21 35.85 46.29 0.81
C LEU A 21 36.66 46.83 -0.38
N LYS A 22 36.47 46.23 -1.57
CA LYS A 22 37.11 46.66 -2.83
C LYS A 22 36.41 47.87 -3.48
N GLY A 23 35.39 48.45 -2.85
CA GLY A 23 34.69 49.64 -3.35
C GLY A 23 33.58 49.36 -4.37
N CYS A 24 33.10 48.12 -4.49
CA CYS A 24 31.88 47.84 -5.25
C CYS A 24 30.65 48.41 -4.52
N ALA A 25 29.80 49.15 -5.23
CA ALA A 25 28.58 49.72 -4.63
C ALA A 25 27.60 48.61 -4.24
N ALA A 26 26.90 48.77 -3.12
CA ALA A 26 26.03 47.73 -2.57
C ALA A 26 24.86 47.35 -3.52
N ASP A 27 24.34 48.33 -4.26
CA ASP A 27 23.25 48.16 -5.23
C ASP A 27 23.70 47.47 -6.53
N ASP A 28 25.00 47.48 -6.82
CA ASP A 28 25.59 46.82 -7.99
C ASP A 28 25.92 45.32 -7.74
N ILE A 29 25.82 44.85 -6.49
CA ILE A 29 26.10 43.45 -6.13
C ILE A 29 24.86 42.58 -6.40
N MET A 30 24.91 41.80 -7.48
CA MET A 30 23.91 40.79 -7.81
C MET A 30 24.10 39.53 -6.94
N ASP A 31 23.21 39.33 -5.97
CA ASP A 31 23.26 38.20 -5.04
C ASP A 31 21.89 37.49 -4.97
N PRO A 32 21.50 36.70 -5.99
CA PRO A 32 20.25 35.95 -5.96
C PRO A 32 20.20 35.02 -4.75
N ARG A 33 19.05 34.88 -4.10
CA ARG A 33 18.89 34.04 -2.90
C ARG A 33 17.79 33.02 -3.12
N SER A 34 17.96 31.84 -2.52
CA SER A 34 16.90 30.85 -2.48
C SER A 34 15.68 31.39 -1.73
N LEU A 35 14.48 31.14 -2.24
CA LEU A 35 13.20 31.63 -1.73
C LEU A 35 12.14 30.53 -1.80
N ALA A 36 11.22 30.50 -0.83
CA ALA A 36 10.04 29.65 -0.84
C ALA A 36 8.78 30.50 -0.76
N GLU A 37 7.90 30.36 -1.75
CA GLU A 37 6.60 31.03 -1.79
C GLU A 37 5.49 30.02 -1.53
N THR A 38 4.77 30.18 -0.44
CA THR A 38 3.65 29.32 -0.05
C THR A 38 2.34 29.90 -0.58
N GLN A 39 1.58 29.09 -1.31
CA GLN A 39 0.22 29.44 -1.74
C GLN A 39 -0.76 28.72 -0.81
N GLU A 40 -1.48 29.49 0.01
CA GLU A 40 -2.57 28.96 0.85
C GLU A 40 -3.88 29.05 0.08
N ASP A 41 -4.50 27.91 -0.18
CA ASP A 41 -5.88 27.87 -0.67
C ASP A 41 -6.86 28.14 0.49
N LYS A 42 -8.10 28.54 0.15
CA LYS A 42 -9.17 28.75 1.14
C LYS A 42 -9.31 27.50 2.01
N LYS A 43 -9.31 27.70 3.34
CA LYS A 43 -9.46 26.63 4.35
C LYS A 43 -10.72 25.81 4.06
N ASP A 44 -10.52 24.60 3.54
CA ASP A 44 -11.52 23.57 3.65
C ASP A 44 -11.45 22.94 5.06
N SER A 45 -12.60 22.71 5.66
CA SER A 45 -12.77 22.18 7.02
C SER A 45 -12.11 20.80 7.24
N GLN A 46 -11.82 20.07 6.16
CA GLN A 46 -11.23 18.72 6.19
C GLN A 46 -9.72 18.68 5.88
N GLN A 47 -9.09 19.83 5.68
CA GLN A 47 -7.69 19.89 5.28
C GLN A 47 -6.74 19.63 6.46
N GLN A 48 -5.98 18.53 6.39
CA GLN A 48 -5.04 18.12 7.46
C GLN A 48 -3.61 18.62 7.23
N LEU A 49 -3.24 19.02 5.99
CA LEU A 49 -1.90 19.48 5.62
C LEU A 49 -1.96 20.86 4.94
N SER A 50 -1.07 21.76 5.34
CA SER A 50 -0.89 23.08 4.72
C SER A 50 0.59 23.52 4.73
N PRO A 51 1.06 24.28 3.72
CA PRO A 51 0.36 24.70 2.51
C PRO A 51 0.21 23.55 1.49
N GLN A 52 -0.71 23.70 0.54
CA GLN A 52 -0.98 22.68 -0.48
C GLN A 52 -0.02 22.80 -1.67
N LYS A 53 0.52 24.01 -1.87
CA LYS A 53 1.40 24.32 -2.98
C LYS A 53 2.50 25.26 -2.52
N VAL A 54 3.73 24.94 -2.92
CA VAL A 54 4.93 25.73 -2.63
C VAL A 54 5.69 25.91 -3.93
N THR A 55 6.07 27.15 -4.24
CA THR A 55 6.97 27.48 -5.35
C THR A 55 8.35 27.77 -4.78
N LEU A 56 9.34 26.95 -5.12
CA LEU A 56 10.72 27.10 -4.64
C LEU A 56 11.59 27.69 -5.74
N TYR A 57 12.28 28.78 -5.42
CA TYR A 57 13.36 29.33 -6.24
C TYR A 57 14.68 28.94 -5.58
N LEU A 58 15.46 28.06 -6.22
CA LEU A 58 16.63 27.44 -5.61
C LEU A 58 17.92 27.93 -6.26
N ARG A 59 18.81 28.52 -5.46
CA ARG A 59 20.20 28.78 -5.85
C ARG A 59 21.06 27.54 -5.50
N PRO A 60 21.89 27.03 -6.43
CA PRO A 60 22.80 25.93 -6.14
C PRO A 60 23.66 26.19 -4.90
N GLY A 61 23.69 25.23 -3.98
CA GLY A 61 24.43 25.32 -2.71
C GLY A 61 23.75 26.12 -1.59
N GLN A 62 22.58 26.71 -1.82
CA GLN A 62 21.80 27.43 -0.79
C GLN A 62 20.43 26.79 -0.57
N ALA A 63 20.16 26.38 0.68
CA ALA A 63 18.86 25.84 1.07
C ALA A 63 17.74 26.91 1.06
N ALA A 64 16.54 26.51 0.64
CA ALA A 64 15.28 27.21 0.94
C ALA A 64 14.54 26.44 2.03
N ALA A 65 13.82 27.15 2.90
CA ALA A 65 13.05 26.56 3.98
C ALA A 65 11.60 27.07 3.95
N PHE A 66 10.66 26.19 4.27
CA PHE A 66 9.25 26.51 4.48
C PHE A 66 8.67 25.55 5.51
N ASN A 67 7.57 25.93 6.14
CA ASN A 67 6.93 25.14 7.18
C ASN A 67 5.74 24.35 6.60
N VAL A 68 5.58 23.12 7.08
CA VAL A 68 4.39 22.29 6.82
C VAL A 68 3.66 22.12 8.15
N THR A 69 2.38 22.46 8.17
CA THR A 69 1.50 22.28 9.34
C THR A 69 0.63 21.06 9.11
N PHE A 70 0.59 20.16 10.11
CA PHE A 70 -0.28 19.00 10.12
C PHE A 70 -1.26 19.07 11.30
N ARG A 71 -2.55 18.84 11.02
CA ARG A 71 -3.59 18.71 12.04
C ARG A 71 -4.44 17.46 11.76
N ARG A 72 -4.32 16.45 12.61
CA ARG A 72 -5.12 15.22 12.52
C ARG A 72 -6.61 15.53 12.68
N ALA A 73 -7.43 15.07 11.74
CA ALA A 73 -8.89 15.16 11.85
C ALA A 73 -9.42 14.12 12.85
N LYS A 74 -10.49 14.47 13.58
CA LYS A 74 -11.20 13.55 14.48
C LYS A 74 -12.27 12.79 13.68
N GLY A 75 -12.40 11.48 13.90
CA GLY A 75 -13.46 10.67 13.28
C GLY A 75 -13.32 10.49 11.76
N TYR A 76 -12.10 10.54 11.21
CA TYR A 76 -11.88 10.35 9.78
C TYR A 76 -12.37 8.95 9.34
N PRO A 77 -13.03 8.80 8.16
CA PRO A 77 -13.55 7.50 7.72
C PRO A 77 -12.44 6.45 7.58
N ILE A 78 -12.80 5.19 7.82
CA ILE A 78 -11.87 4.04 7.75
C ILE A 78 -12.44 2.99 6.81
N ASP A 79 -11.60 2.49 5.91
CA ASP A 79 -11.83 1.26 5.17
C ASP A 79 -10.87 0.19 5.73
N LEU A 80 -11.40 -0.94 6.17
CA LEU A 80 -10.63 -2.08 6.67
C LEU A 80 -10.87 -3.27 5.76
N TYR A 81 -9.79 -3.78 5.15
CA TYR A 81 -9.84 -5.01 4.38
C TYR A 81 -9.11 -6.10 5.14
N TYR A 82 -9.81 -7.20 5.43
CA TYR A 82 -9.26 -8.35 6.12
C TYR A 82 -8.82 -9.39 5.09
N LEU A 83 -7.52 -9.63 5.02
CA LEU A 83 -6.90 -10.57 4.10
C LEU A 83 -6.41 -11.78 4.89
N MET A 84 -7.13 -12.90 4.74
CA MET A 84 -6.96 -14.09 5.56
C MET A 84 -6.34 -15.23 4.76
N ASP A 85 -5.35 -15.86 5.36
CA ASP A 85 -4.84 -17.15 4.93
C ASP A 85 -5.88 -18.26 5.18
N LEU A 86 -6.18 -19.04 4.15
CA LEU A 86 -7.05 -20.21 4.21
C LEU A 86 -6.30 -21.53 3.94
N SER A 87 -4.99 -21.56 4.15
CA SER A 87 -4.17 -22.77 4.24
C SER A 87 -4.71 -23.72 5.32
N TYR A 88 -4.37 -25.00 5.26
CA TYR A 88 -4.97 -26.00 6.15
C TYR A 88 -4.67 -25.76 7.64
N SER A 89 -3.56 -25.10 7.96
CA SER A 89 -3.14 -24.77 9.32
C SER A 89 -4.09 -23.79 10.01
N MET A 90 -4.70 -22.86 9.25
CA MET A 90 -5.63 -21.82 9.72
C MET A 90 -7.06 -22.31 10.03
N LEU A 91 -7.28 -23.62 10.18
CA LEU A 91 -8.61 -24.22 10.29
C LEU A 91 -9.41 -23.73 11.52
N ASP A 92 -8.78 -23.70 12.69
CA ASP A 92 -9.39 -23.25 13.94
C ASP A 92 -9.51 -21.71 14.01
N ASP A 93 -8.56 -20.99 13.41
CA ASP A 93 -8.66 -19.54 13.23
C ASP A 93 -9.88 -19.14 12.41
N LEU A 94 -10.15 -19.83 11.30
CA LEU A 94 -11.33 -19.58 10.46
C LEU A 94 -12.64 -19.71 11.26
N ILE A 95 -12.72 -20.66 12.19
CA ILE A 95 -13.89 -20.85 13.06
C ILE A 95 -14.11 -19.63 13.96
N ASN A 96 -13.05 -19.01 14.45
CA ASN A 96 -13.12 -17.83 15.30
C ASN A 96 -13.35 -16.54 14.49
N VAL A 97 -12.72 -16.39 13.33
CA VAL A 97 -12.92 -15.24 12.45
C VAL A 97 -14.36 -15.15 11.93
N LYS A 98 -15.01 -16.29 11.68
CA LYS A 98 -16.44 -16.35 11.37
C LYS A 98 -17.32 -15.71 12.45
N LYS A 99 -16.90 -15.75 13.71
CA LYS A 99 -17.59 -15.10 14.84
C LYS A 99 -17.18 -13.63 15.00
N LEU A 100 -15.94 -13.28 14.65
CA LEU A 100 -15.35 -11.95 14.87
C LEU A 100 -15.94 -10.84 14.00
N GLY A 101 -16.53 -11.16 12.85
CA GLY A 101 -16.97 -10.15 11.88
C GLY A 101 -17.93 -9.08 12.41
N GLY A 102 -18.82 -9.45 13.34
CA GLY A 102 -19.72 -8.48 14.00
C GLY A 102 -19.02 -7.57 15.00
N ASP A 103 -18.08 -8.14 15.75
CA ASP A 103 -17.35 -7.42 16.79
C ASP A 103 -16.36 -6.44 16.18
N LEU A 104 -15.72 -6.80 15.06
CA LEU A 104 -14.77 -5.93 14.36
C LEU A 104 -15.46 -4.66 13.84
N LEU A 105 -16.63 -4.80 13.20
CA LEU A 105 -17.39 -3.64 12.73
C LEU A 105 -17.93 -2.79 13.87
N ARG A 106 -18.34 -3.41 14.98
CA ARG A 106 -18.76 -2.68 16.18
C ARG A 106 -17.63 -1.83 16.72
N ALA A 107 -16.43 -2.40 16.87
CA ALA A 107 -15.23 -1.69 17.30
C ALA A 107 -14.84 -0.58 16.31
N LEU A 108 -14.96 -0.81 15.00
CA LEU A 108 -14.72 0.24 14.00
C LEU A 108 -15.70 1.42 14.15
N ASN A 109 -16.98 1.14 14.39
CA ASN A 109 -18.01 2.16 14.57
C ASN A 109 -17.85 2.97 15.87
N GLU A 110 -17.11 2.46 16.87
CA GLU A 110 -16.75 3.22 18.07
C GLU A 110 -15.64 4.26 17.80
N ILE A 111 -14.80 4.03 16.79
CA ILE A 111 -13.62 4.88 16.47
C ILE A 111 -13.95 5.88 15.36
N THR A 112 -14.83 5.51 14.42
CA THR A 112 -15.22 6.35 13.29
C THR A 112 -16.71 6.23 12.98
N GLU A 113 -17.32 7.33 12.57
CA GLU A 113 -18.73 7.36 12.14
C GLU A 113 -18.94 6.69 10.77
N SER A 114 -17.84 6.45 10.02
CA SER A 114 -17.90 5.92 8.64
C SER A 114 -16.88 4.82 8.40
N GLY A 115 -17.12 3.66 9.01
CA GLY A 115 -16.37 2.42 8.79
C GLY A 115 -16.91 1.60 7.61
N ARG A 116 -16.02 1.01 6.81
CA ARG A 116 -16.35 -0.09 5.88
C ARG A 116 -15.42 -1.27 6.13
N ILE A 117 -15.93 -2.47 5.94
CA ILE A 117 -15.18 -3.73 6.04
C ILE A 117 -15.26 -4.52 4.73
N GLY A 118 -14.16 -5.17 4.37
CA GLY A 118 -14.08 -6.09 3.23
C GLY A 118 -13.30 -7.34 3.63
N PHE A 119 -13.43 -8.40 2.82
CA PHE A 119 -12.77 -9.68 3.08
C PHE A 119 -12.17 -10.24 1.78
N GLY A 120 -10.96 -10.77 1.90
CA GLY A 120 -10.32 -11.59 0.87
C GLY A 120 -9.60 -12.75 1.52
N SER A 121 -9.37 -13.79 0.72
CA SER A 121 -8.61 -14.95 1.14
C SER A 121 -7.49 -15.29 0.17
N PHE A 122 -6.45 -15.94 0.68
CA PHE A 122 -5.34 -16.43 -0.11
C PHE A 122 -4.87 -17.81 0.41
N VAL A 123 -4.11 -18.50 -0.43
CA VAL A 123 -3.36 -19.72 -0.09
C VAL A 123 -2.02 -19.56 -0.80
N ASP A 124 -1.88 -20.14 -2.01
CA ASP A 124 -0.65 -20.05 -2.78
C ASP A 124 -0.87 -20.27 -4.30
N LYS A 125 0.19 -20.09 -5.08
CA LYS A 125 0.23 -20.37 -6.52
C LYS A 125 -0.12 -21.83 -6.79
N THR A 126 -0.92 -22.05 -7.84
CA THR A 126 -1.51 -23.36 -8.13
C THR A 126 -0.62 -24.23 -9.02
N VAL A 127 0.69 -24.18 -8.81
CA VAL A 127 1.70 -24.95 -9.53
C VAL A 127 2.64 -25.66 -8.56
N LEU A 128 3.33 -26.71 -9.02
CA LEU A 128 4.43 -27.28 -8.25
C LEU A 128 5.61 -26.30 -8.17
N PRO A 129 6.39 -26.30 -7.08
CA PRO A 129 6.28 -27.20 -5.92
C PRO A 129 5.30 -26.74 -4.83
N PHE A 130 4.69 -25.57 -4.96
CA PHE A 130 3.83 -24.95 -3.94
C PHE A 130 2.56 -25.76 -3.67
N VAL A 131 1.94 -26.30 -4.72
CA VAL A 131 0.71 -27.12 -4.61
C VAL A 131 0.87 -28.44 -5.34
N ASN A 132 0.24 -29.50 -4.81
CA ASN A 132 0.18 -30.80 -5.48
C ASN A 132 -0.78 -30.75 -6.68
N THR A 133 -0.22 -30.73 -7.90
CA THR A 133 -0.99 -30.64 -9.16
C THR A 133 -1.62 -31.96 -9.61
N HIS A 134 -1.55 -33.03 -8.80
CA HIS A 134 -2.29 -34.26 -9.10
C HIS A 134 -3.81 -34.01 -9.11
N PRO A 135 -4.58 -34.49 -10.10
CA PRO A 135 -5.99 -34.13 -10.27
C PRO A 135 -6.88 -34.37 -9.04
N GLU A 136 -6.62 -35.43 -8.27
CA GLU A 136 -7.37 -35.68 -7.03
C GLU A 136 -7.05 -34.67 -5.91
N LYS A 137 -5.79 -34.23 -5.83
CA LYS A 137 -5.33 -33.26 -4.83
C LYS A 137 -5.73 -31.84 -5.17
N LEU A 138 -5.84 -31.50 -6.45
CA LEU A 138 -6.44 -30.23 -6.87
C LEU A 138 -7.94 -30.14 -6.53
N LYS A 139 -8.65 -31.28 -6.49
CA LYS A 139 -10.07 -31.32 -6.07
C LYS A 139 -10.22 -31.25 -4.56
N ASN A 140 -9.38 -31.96 -3.81
CA ASN A 140 -9.34 -31.92 -2.35
C ASN A 140 -7.87 -31.92 -1.87
N PRO A 141 -7.30 -30.74 -1.54
CA PRO A 141 -5.91 -30.64 -1.13
C PRO A 141 -5.66 -31.14 0.29
N CYS A 142 -6.72 -31.28 1.10
CA CYS A 142 -6.58 -31.56 2.50
C CYS A 142 -5.98 -32.95 2.80
N PRO A 143 -5.26 -33.10 3.92
CA PRO A 143 -4.66 -34.37 4.32
C PRO A 143 -5.74 -35.43 4.60
N ASN A 144 -6.81 -35.05 5.30
CA ASN A 144 -7.94 -35.91 5.60
C ASN A 144 -9.02 -35.78 4.52
N LYS A 145 -9.30 -36.88 3.80
CA LYS A 145 -10.30 -36.93 2.71
C LYS A 145 -11.74 -36.73 3.19
N GLU A 146 -12.01 -36.93 4.47
CA GLU A 146 -13.35 -36.78 5.05
C GLU A 146 -13.72 -35.30 5.32
N LYS A 147 -12.72 -34.40 5.32
CA LYS A 147 -12.97 -32.96 5.45
C LYS A 147 -13.19 -32.35 4.08
N GLU A 148 -14.27 -31.59 3.95
CA GLU A 148 -14.54 -30.76 2.77
C GLU A 148 -13.56 -29.58 2.74
N CYS A 149 -12.69 -29.57 1.73
CA CYS A 149 -11.78 -28.48 1.48
C CYS A 149 -11.96 -27.96 0.07
N GLN A 150 -11.81 -26.65 -0.08
CA GLN A 150 -11.88 -26.03 -1.40
C GLN A 150 -10.59 -26.26 -2.19
N PRO A 151 -10.67 -26.31 -3.54
CA PRO A 151 -9.49 -26.35 -4.41
C PRO A 151 -8.49 -25.23 -4.08
N PRO A 152 -7.17 -25.47 -4.23
CA PRO A 152 -6.15 -24.45 -4.03
C PRO A 152 -6.33 -23.24 -4.95
N PHE A 153 -6.01 -22.05 -4.46
CA PHE A 153 -6.11 -20.79 -5.20
C PHE A 153 -5.13 -19.76 -4.64
N ALA A 154 -4.62 -18.87 -5.49
CA ALA A 154 -3.67 -17.84 -5.04
C ALA A 154 -4.36 -16.74 -4.23
N PHE A 155 -5.34 -16.04 -4.84
CA PHE A 155 -6.10 -14.99 -4.16
C PHE A 155 -7.55 -14.97 -4.64
N ARG A 156 -8.47 -14.76 -3.71
CA ARG A 156 -9.89 -14.53 -3.96
C ARG A 156 -10.36 -13.28 -3.23
N HIS A 157 -10.93 -12.36 -3.99
CA HIS A 157 -11.73 -11.28 -3.43
C HIS A 157 -13.13 -11.81 -3.08
N VAL A 158 -13.46 -11.87 -1.79
CA VAL A 158 -14.72 -12.49 -1.35
C VAL A 158 -15.81 -11.44 -1.15
N LEU A 159 -15.47 -10.34 -0.48
CA LEU A 159 -16.42 -9.28 -0.14
C LEU A 159 -15.80 -7.90 -0.34
N LYS A 160 -16.43 -7.13 -1.23
CA LYS A 160 -16.18 -5.70 -1.45
C LYS A 160 -16.42 -4.89 -0.18
N LEU A 161 -15.63 -3.82 0.01
CA LEU A 161 -15.77 -2.91 1.15
C LEU A 161 -17.22 -2.41 1.30
N THR A 162 -17.85 -2.80 2.40
CA THR A 162 -19.26 -2.55 2.70
C THR A 162 -19.45 -2.09 4.15
N ASN A 163 -20.56 -1.43 4.45
CA ASN A 163 -20.98 -1.11 5.82
C ASN A 163 -21.94 -2.16 6.40
N ASN A 164 -22.23 -3.24 5.67
CA ASN A 164 -23.16 -4.29 6.07
C ASN A 164 -22.46 -5.42 6.84
N SER A 165 -22.61 -5.45 8.17
CA SER A 165 -22.03 -6.48 9.04
C SER A 165 -22.54 -7.87 8.79
N ASN A 166 -23.84 -7.99 8.50
CA ASN A 166 -24.48 -9.29 8.32
C ASN A 166 -23.99 -9.92 7.01
N GLN A 167 -23.75 -9.10 5.98
CA GLN A 167 -23.14 -9.55 4.73
C GLN A 167 -21.72 -10.08 4.97
N PHE A 168 -20.89 -9.37 5.75
CA PHE A 168 -19.56 -9.85 6.12
C PHE A 168 -19.60 -11.21 6.81
N GLN A 169 -20.38 -11.35 7.88
CA GLN A 169 -20.50 -12.61 8.61
C GLN A 169 -20.98 -13.75 7.70
N THR A 170 -21.95 -13.47 6.83
CA THR A 170 -22.50 -14.47 5.91
C THR A 170 -21.48 -14.92 4.86
N GLU A 171 -20.77 -13.99 4.22
CA GLU A 171 -19.80 -14.32 3.18
C GLU A 171 -18.53 -14.99 3.72
N VAL A 172 -18.06 -14.57 4.90
CA VAL A 172 -16.95 -15.23 5.60
C VAL A 172 -17.38 -16.61 6.11
N GLY A 173 -18.62 -16.74 6.60
CA GLY A 173 -19.22 -18.00 7.03
C GLY A 173 -19.22 -19.09 5.96
N LYS A 174 -19.38 -18.71 4.69
CA LYS A 174 -19.36 -19.61 3.53
C LYS A 174 -17.97 -20.12 3.16
N GLN A 175 -16.89 -19.48 3.62
CA GLN A 175 -15.55 -19.90 3.25
C GLN A 175 -15.18 -21.23 3.93
N LEU A 176 -14.49 -22.08 3.19
CA LEU A 176 -13.93 -23.35 3.65
C LEU A 176 -12.41 -23.26 3.66
N ILE A 177 -11.73 -24.14 4.39
CA ILE A 177 -10.27 -24.21 4.34
C ILE A 177 -9.81 -24.85 3.03
N SER A 178 -8.59 -24.54 2.62
CA SER A 178 -7.89 -25.15 1.49
C SER A 178 -6.58 -25.79 1.98
N GLY A 179 -5.61 -25.95 1.09
CA GLY A 179 -4.28 -26.39 1.44
C GLY A 179 -3.33 -26.42 0.24
N ASN A 180 -2.05 -26.37 0.56
CA ASN A 180 -0.87 -26.40 -0.31
C ASN A 180 0.13 -27.46 0.22
N LEU A 181 1.35 -27.49 -0.33
CA LEU A 181 2.37 -28.48 0.00
C LEU A 181 3.47 -27.95 0.93
N ASP A 182 4.02 -26.79 0.61
CA ASP A 182 5.02 -26.10 1.41
C ASP A 182 4.38 -25.28 2.53
N ALA A 183 5.24 -24.74 3.40
CA ALA A 183 4.84 -24.03 4.60
C ALA A 183 4.62 -22.52 4.36
N PRO A 184 5.54 -21.77 3.69
CA PRO A 184 5.29 -20.37 3.40
C PRO A 184 4.13 -20.20 2.42
N GLU A 185 3.39 -19.11 2.54
CA GLU A 185 2.19 -18.89 1.73
C GLU A 185 2.35 -17.77 0.69
N GLY A 186 1.47 -17.77 -0.32
CA GLY A 186 1.44 -16.80 -1.42
C GLY A 186 0.83 -15.44 -1.06
N GLY A 187 0.92 -15.03 0.21
CA GLY A 187 0.24 -13.85 0.74
C GLY A 187 0.64 -12.52 0.09
N LEU A 188 1.90 -12.39 -0.37
CA LEU A 188 2.37 -11.14 -1.01
C LEU A 188 1.72 -10.90 -2.37
N ASP A 189 1.37 -11.95 -3.12
CA ASP A 189 0.60 -11.81 -4.37
C ASP A 189 -0.80 -11.27 -4.09
N ALA A 190 -1.44 -11.78 -3.03
CA ALA A 190 -2.75 -11.33 -2.61
C ALA A 190 -2.73 -9.85 -2.15
N MET A 191 -1.71 -9.45 -1.38
CA MET A 191 -1.52 -8.04 -0.99
C MET A 191 -1.36 -7.13 -2.21
N MET A 192 -0.58 -7.56 -3.21
CA MET A 192 -0.40 -6.78 -4.45
C MET A 192 -1.72 -6.61 -5.19
N GLN A 193 -2.51 -7.67 -5.35
CA GLN A 193 -3.83 -7.58 -6.00
C GLN A 193 -4.78 -6.67 -5.22
N VAL A 194 -4.81 -6.73 -3.89
CA VAL A 194 -5.64 -5.84 -3.06
C VAL A 194 -5.23 -4.37 -3.20
N ALA A 195 -3.94 -4.10 -3.36
CA ALA A 195 -3.42 -2.74 -3.57
C ALA A 195 -3.67 -2.22 -5.00
N ALA A 196 -3.60 -3.09 -6.02
CA ALA A 196 -3.75 -2.73 -7.42
C ALA A 196 -5.22 -2.62 -7.88
N CYS A 197 -6.10 -3.49 -7.36
CA CYS A 197 -7.51 -3.58 -7.76
C CYS A 197 -8.41 -2.60 -6.97
N LEU A 198 -8.16 -1.30 -7.11
CA LEU A 198 -8.81 -0.28 -6.28
C LEU A 198 -10.35 -0.30 -6.39
N GLU A 199 -10.87 -0.51 -7.59
CA GLU A 199 -12.30 -0.44 -7.89
C GLU A 199 -13.03 -1.71 -7.44
N GLU A 200 -12.43 -2.88 -7.66
CA GLU A 200 -12.96 -4.18 -7.27
C GLU A 200 -13.06 -4.26 -5.75
N ILE A 201 -11.97 -3.94 -5.04
CA ILE A 201 -11.92 -3.91 -3.58
C ILE A 201 -12.84 -2.81 -3.01
N GLY A 202 -12.95 -1.68 -3.71
CA GLY A 202 -13.84 -0.56 -3.37
C GLY A 202 -13.23 0.46 -2.40
N TRP A 203 -11.92 0.68 -2.49
CA TRP A 203 -11.20 1.62 -1.63
C TRP A 203 -11.70 3.06 -1.82
N ARG A 204 -12.06 3.76 -0.73
CA ARG A 204 -12.30 5.20 -0.73
C ARG A 204 -11.00 5.98 -0.58
N ASN A 205 -11.07 7.30 -0.79
CA ASN A 205 -9.94 8.20 -0.51
C ASN A 205 -9.90 8.60 0.98
N VAL A 206 -9.77 7.60 1.85
CA VAL A 206 -9.83 7.72 3.31
C VAL A 206 -8.71 6.89 3.95
N THR A 207 -8.71 6.71 5.28
CA THR A 207 -7.75 5.79 5.91
C THR A 207 -8.01 4.37 5.42
N ARG A 208 -7.00 3.74 4.80
CA ARG A 208 -7.05 2.35 4.31
C ARG A 208 -6.22 1.47 5.21
N LEU A 209 -6.84 0.45 5.80
CA LEU A 209 -6.19 -0.53 6.66
C LEU A 209 -6.30 -1.90 5.99
N LEU A 210 -5.16 -2.56 5.80
CA LEU A 210 -5.10 -3.95 5.36
C LEU A 210 -4.62 -4.80 6.54
N VAL A 211 -5.49 -5.68 7.03
CA VAL A 211 -5.13 -6.66 8.04
C VAL A 211 -4.70 -7.92 7.31
N PHE A 212 -3.44 -8.30 7.47
CA PHE A 212 -2.87 -9.55 6.93
C PHE A 212 -2.77 -10.57 8.07
N ALA A 213 -3.45 -11.71 7.92
CA ALA A 213 -3.52 -12.75 8.94
C ALA A 213 -3.14 -14.11 8.36
N THR A 214 -2.07 -14.70 8.88
CA THR A 214 -1.52 -16.03 8.56
C THR A 214 -0.75 -16.55 9.78
N ASP A 215 -0.55 -17.85 9.87
CA ASP A 215 0.26 -18.52 10.89
C ASP A 215 1.63 -18.99 10.39
N ASP A 216 1.98 -18.73 9.12
CA ASP A 216 3.26 -19.11 8.52
C ASP A 216 3.99 -17.93 7.84
N GLY A 217 5.11 -18.23 7.18
CA GLY A 217 5.91 -17.29 6.40
C GLY A 217 5.27 -16.90 5.07
N PHE A 218 6.04 -16.22 4.23
CA PHE A 218 5.56 -15.73 2.94
C PHE A 218 6.57 -15.97 1.82
N HIS A 219 6.07 -16.29 0.64
CA HIS A 219 6.85 -16.32 -0.59
C HIS A 219 7.12 -14.93 -1.14
N PHE A 220 8.26 -14.77 -1.82
CA PHE A 220 8.66 -13.50 -2.46
C PHE A 220 9.32 -13.72 -3.82
N ALA A 221 9.61 -12.61 -4.51
CA ALA A 221 10.22 -12.64 -5.84
C ALA A 221 11.53 -13.44 -5.86
N GLY A 222 11.60 -14.44 -6.72
CA GLY A 222 12.68 -15.42 -6.77
C GLY A 222 12.17 -16.85 -6.59
N ASP A 223 11.22 -17.07 -5.68
CA ASP A 223 10.67 -18.40 -5.37
C ASP A 223 9.92 -18.99 -6.57
N GLY A 224 9.24 -18.14 -7.35
CA GLY A 224 8.54 -18.52 -8.59
C GLY A 224 9.42 -19.27 -9.61
N LYS A 225 10.75 -19.11 -9.55
CA LYS A 225 11.68 -19.86 -10.39
C LYS A 225 11.56 -21.38 -10.20
N LEU A 226 11.20 -21.84 -9.00
CA LEU A 226 10.95 -23.25 -8.69
C LEU A 226 9.75 -23.82 -9.48
N GLY A 227 8.74 -22.98 -9.74
CA GLY A 227 7.58 -23.31 -10.57
C GLY A 227 7.69 -22.89 -12.03
N ALA A 228 8.91 -22.61 -12.51
CA ALA A 228 9.20 -22.10 -13.85
C ALA A 228 8.51 -20.76 -14.20
N ILE A 229 8.17 -19.97 -13.18
CA ILE A 229 7.63 -18.62 -13.33
C ILE A 229 8.82 -17.64 -13.27
N LEU A 230 9.20 -17.12 -14.44
CA LEU A 230 10.37 -16.25 -14.59
C LEU A 230 10.00 -14.78 -14.82
N THR A 231 8.72 -14.50 -15.04
CA THR A 231 8.21 -13.15 -15.26
C THR A 231 8.07 -12.44 -13.91
N PRO A 232 8.63 -11.23 -13.73
CA PRO A 232 8.39 -10.44 -12.53
C PRO A 232 6.93 -9.94 -12.45
N ASN A 233 6.43 -9.76 -11.23
CA ASN A 233 5.13 -9.12 -10.97
C ASN A 233 5.06 -7.72 -11.60
N ASP A 234 3.96 -7.41 -12.29
CA ASP A 234 3.78 -6.18 -13.06
C ASP A 234 3.08 -5.04 -12.29
N GLY A 235 2.68 -5.31 -11.03
CA GLY A 235 1.99 -4.34 -10.17
C GLY A 235 0.59 -3.96 -10.63
N ARG A 236 -0.08 -4.80 -11.42
CA ARG A 236 -1.43 -4.54 -11.98
C ARG A 236 -2.50 -5.45 -11.42
N CYS A 237 -3.74 -5.01 -11.58
CA CYS A 237 -4.91 -5.80 -11.21
C CYS A 237 -5.19 -6.88 -12.27
N HIS A 238 -5.34 -8.14 -11.84
CA HIS A 238 -5.62 -9.30 -12.68
C HIS A 238 -6.73 -10.18 -12.09
N LEU A 239 -7.79 -9.55 -11.59
CA LEU A 239 -8.96 -10.26 -11.07
C LEU A 239 -9.95 -10.59 -12.20
N GLU A 240 -10.26 -11.87 -12.32
CA GLU A 240 -11.32 -12.36 -13.21
C GLU A 240 -12.39 -13.09 -12.38
N GLY A 241 -13.59 -12.52 -12.31
CA GLY A 241 -14.63 -13.09 -11.43
C GLY A 241 -14.19 -13.15 -9.98
N ASN A 242 -13.49 -12.10 -9.52
CA ASN A 242 -12.91 -11.97 -8.17
C ASN A 242 -11.82 -12.99 -7.81
N LEU A 243 -11.22 -13.68 -8.79
CA LEU A 243 -10.13 -14.62 -8.60
C LEU A 243 -8.86 -14.14 -9.32
N TYR A 244 -7.71 -14.28 -8.68
CA TYR A 244 -6.42 -14.03 -9.31
C TYR A 244 -5.98 -15.25 -10.12
N LYS A 245 -6.45 -15.34 -11.37
CA LYS A 245 -6.17 -16.51 -12.23
C LYS A 245 -4.77 -16.51 -12.85
N ARG A 246 -4.17 -15.32 -12.99
CA ARG A 246 -2.87 -15.12 -13.63
C ARG A 246 -1.69 -15.28 -12.65
N SER A 247 -1.92 -15.82 -11.45
CA SER A 247 -0.87 -16.05 -10.45
C SER A 247 0.26 -16.96 -10.93
N ASN A 248 0.02 -17.77 -11.96
CA ASN A 248 1.00 -18.70 -12.50
C ASN A 248 1.80 -18.09 -13.67
N GLU A 249 1.51 -16.84 -14.05
CA GLU A 249 2.21 -16.12 -15.11
C GLU A 249 3.28 -15.15 -14.56
N PHE A 250 3.14 -14.73 -13.30
CA PHE A 250 3.92 -13.70 -12.61
C PHE A 250 4.40 -14.16 -11.24
#